data_AF-A0A3B9UZ85-F1
#
_entry.id   AF-A0A3B9UZ85-F1
#
_cell.length_a   1.000
_cell.length_b   1.000
_cell.length_c   1.000
_cell.angle_alpha   90.00
_cell.angle_beta   90.00
_cell.angle_gamma   90.00
#
_symmetry.space_group_name_H-M   'P 1'
#
loop_
_entity.id
_entity.type
_entity.pdbx_description
1 polymer ?
#
loop_
_entity_poly.entity_id
_entity_poly.type
_entity_poly.pdbx_seq_one_letter_code
_entity_poly.pdbx_strand_id
1 'polypeptide(L)'
;MQLAQVSLDDKYQNIDGSLYLTGTQALVKLAMLQGVRDRAAGLNTACFISGYRGSPMHNLDKELWRAERFLPQNQIHFLPAVNEDIAVTSHWGTQQSSLFSDALYDGVYSLWYGKGPGLDRSVDAMRHANLAGTSRYGGVLAVVGDDHGMTSTDVPAVSEPTFIDLMMPVLYPGNVAELIEFGLYGWALSRFCGAWVGFKATPDTLDTAASVLLPTDWPRIVLPDYPFPEGGVSIRTPDPWVDQEARLRDHKMGAAVAFARANGIDKVLIASPRPRLGIVASGLAAFAVLEALDSLGIDLEFAAELGISVLKIGMPHPIDELSLRQFCDGLEEVLVVEEKRRIIELAVKDVLYGLPETRRPRVVGRCNEIGKEILSGVGQLGPDAVAIAIAGRIQSFHNSAKMQARLAFLEGKASERRARSPLSVVRTPFFCSGCPHNTSTRVPDGSRAHGGVGCHFMATNMARDNVTHPQMGGEGATWIGMSSFVATDHVFQNLGDGTYFHSGLLALRACIAAGVNITYKILYN
;
A
#
# COMPACT_ATOMS: atom_id res chain seq x y z
N MET A 1 12.56 -26.30 31.85
CA MET A 1 12.70 -25.13 30.97
C MET A 1 11.69 -24.10 31.43
N GLN A 2 12.16 -23.00 32.03
CA GLN A 2 11.28 -21.91 32.48
C GLN A 2 10.82 -21.16 31.23
N LEU A 3 9.51 -21.07 30.99
CA LEU A 3 8.97 -20.29 29.89
C LEU A 3 9.32 -18.82 30.12
N ALA A 4 9.72 -18.11 29.06
CA ALA A 4 9.98 -16.68 29.15
C ALA A 4 8.74 -15.96 29.66
N GLN A 5 8.90 -15.02 30.59
CA GLN A 5 7.80 -14.20 31.08
C GLN A 5 7.46 -13.16 30.01
N VAL A 6 6.32 -13.33 29.35
CA VAL A 6 5.86 -12.46 28.25
C VAL A 6 4.80 -11.49 28.77
N SER A 7 4.94 -10.21 28.43
CA SER A 7 3.97 -9.15 28.69
C SER A 7 3.37 -8.63 27.37
N LEU A 8 2.12 -8.13 27.43
CA LEU A 8 1.51 -7.45 26.28
C LEU A 8 2.22 -6.16 25.87
N ASP A 9 3.02 -5.60 26.79
CA ASP A 9 3.80 -4.39 26.58
C ASP A 9 5.17 -4.65 25.93
N ASP A 10 5.62 -5.91 25.88
CA ASP A 10 6.92 -6.30 25.30
C ASP A 10 7.07 -5.79 23.86
N LYS A 11 5.96 -5.79 23.11
CA LYS A 11 5.92 -5.25 21.74
C LYS A 11 6.39 -3.80 21.63
N TYR A 12 6.18 -2.99 22.67
CA TYR A 12 6.59 -1.58 22.69
C TYR A 12 7.87 -1.37 23.50
N GLN A 13 8.10 -2.14 24.56
CA GLN A 13 9.26 -1.99 25.45
C GLN A 13 10.55 -2.63 24.91
N ASN A 14 10.48 -3.84 24.37
CA ASN A 14 11.67 -4.60 23.99
C ASN A 14 12.16 -4.19 22.62
N ILE A 15 13.40 -3.71 22.51
CA ILE A 15 13.97 -3.24 21.24
C ILE A 15 14.37 -4.39 20.29
N ASP A 16 14.58 -5.59 20.83
CA ASP A 16 15.01 -6.78 20.12
C ASP A 16 14.35 -8.05 20.69
N GLY A 17 14.68 -9.20 20.10
CA GLY A 17 14.17 -10.50 20.49
C GLY A 17 12.95 -10.97 19.70
N SER A 18 12.24 -11.96 20.23
CA SER A 18 11.05 -12.53 19.59
C SER A 18 9.80 -11.80 20.07
N LEU A 19 9.12 -11.11 19.16
CA LEU A 19 7.92 -10.32 19.44
C LEU A 19 6.72 -10.87 18.68
N TYR A 20 5.57 -10.99 19.34
CA TYR A 20 4.30 -11.30 18.68
C TYR A 20 3.57 -10.00 18.34
N LEU A 21 3.41 -9.70 17.05
CA LEU A 21 2.89 -8.43 16.54
C LEU A 21 1.82 -8.65 15.49
N THR A 22 0.77 -7.83 15.51
CA THR A 22 -0.03 -7.59 14.29
C THR A 22 0.73 -6.67 13.34
N GLY A 23 0.37 -6.65 12.06
CA GLY A 23 0.95 -5.71 11.10
C GLY A 23 0.79 -4.24 11.50
N THR A 24 -0.39 -3.88 12.01
CA THR A 24 -0.63 -2.52 12.55
C THR A 24 0.30 -2.20 13.73
N GLN A 25 0.53 -3.15 14.65
CA GLN A 25 1.47 -2.98 15.75
C GLN A 25 2.92 -2.90 15.27
N ALA A 26 3.26 -3.62 14.19
CA ALA A 26 4.57 -3.55 13.56
C ALA A 26 4.88 -2.15 13.02
N LEU A 27 3.89 -1.39 12.51
CA LEU A 27 4.09 0.01 12.09
C LEU A 27 4.40 0.95 13.27
N VAL A 28 3.73 0.76 14.41
CA VAL A 28 4.05 1.53 15.64
C VAL A 28 5.45 1.16 16.13
N LYS A 29 5.77 -0.14 16.12
CA LYS A 29 7.08 -0.65 16.52
C LYS A 29 8.20 -0.11 15.62
N LEU A 30 7.98 -0.10 14.31
CA LEU A 30 8.88 0.47 13.31
C LEU A 30 9.27 1.91 13.67
N ALA A 31 8.31 2.78 14.02
CA ALA A 31 8.59 4.15 14.41
C ALA A 31 9.47 4.27 15.67
N MET A 32 9.29 3.39 16.65
CA MET A 32 10.14 3.33 17.84
C MET A 32 11.55 2.86 17.49
N LEU A 33 11.68 1.83 16.64
CA LEU A 33 12.98 1.27 16.24
C LEU A 33 13.84 2.28 15.48
N GLN A 34 13.25 3.10 14.62
CA GLN A 34 14.01 4.15 13.93
C GLN A 34 14.62 5.16 14.90
N GLY A 35 13.87 5.61 15.92
CA GLY A 35 14.37 6.53 16.93
C GLY A 35 15.49 5.91 17.77
N VAL A 36 15.40 4.61 18.08
CA VAL A 36 16.48 3.87 18.74
C VAL A 36 17.75 3.86 17.88
N ARG A 37 17.61 3.63 16.56
CA ARG A 37 18.75 3.63 15.62
C ARG A 37 19.38 5.01 15.47
N ASP A 38 18.57 6.05 15.38
CA ASP A 38 19.06 7.43 15.25
C ASP A 38 19.84 7.86 16.50
N ARG A 39 19.34 7.53 17.70
CA ARG A 39 20.06 7.77 18.96
C ARG A 39 21.38 7.00 19.03
N ALA A 40 21.39 5.74 18.58
CA ALA A 40 22.62 4.94 18.50
C ALA A 40 23.65 5.54 17.52
N ALA A 41 23.19 6.26 16.49
CA ALA A 41 24.01 7.03 15.56
C ALA A 41 24.37 8.45 16.05
N GLY A 42 23.96 8.84 17.27
CA GLY A 42 24.23 10.14 17.85
C GLY A 42 23.34 11.29 17.33
N LEU A 43 22.21 10.97 16.68
CA LEU A 43 21.26 11.95 16.17
C LEU A 43 20.12 12.20 17.18
N ASN A 44 19.72 13.46 17.33
CA ASN A 44 18.52 13.86 18.05
C ASN A 44 17.37 14.07 17.05
N THR A 45 16.71 12.99 16.65
CA THR A 45 15.55 13.03 15.73
C THR A 45 14.23 12.86 16.47
N ALA A 46 13.14 13.32 15.86
CA ALA A 46 11.78 13.05 16.32
C ALA A 46 10.97 12.34 15.24
N CYS A 47 9.85 11.73 15.63
CA CYS A 47 8.90 11.11 14.72
C CYS A 47 7.60 11.89 14.64
N PHE A 48 7.08 12.12 13.43
CA PHE A 48 5.72 12.61 13.23
C PHE A 48 4.86 11.57 12.52
N ILE A 49 3.72 11.22 13.11
CA ILE A 49 2.76 10.27 12.53
C ILE A 49 1.42 10.98 12.39
N SER A 50 0.88 11.00 11.18
CA SER A 50 -0.40 11.63 10.87
C SER A 50 -1.01 10.99 9.63
N GLY A 51 -2.32 11.04 9.52
CA GLY A 51 -3.05 10.39 8.44
C GLY A 51 -4.54 10.39 8.71
N TYR A 52 -5.30 9.86 7.76
CA TYR A 52 -6.74 9.69 7.93
C TYR A 52 -7.11 8.20 7.90
N ARG A 53 -7.88 7.79 8.91
CA ARG A 53 -8.26 6.40 9.11
C ARG A 53 -9.25 5.93 8.04
N GLY A 54 -9.03 4.71 7.56
CA GLY A 54 -9.92 4.00 6.65
C GLY A 54 -9.41 2.58 6.47
N SER A 55 -10.28 1.61 6.27
CA SER A 55 -9.83 0.23 6.06
C SER A 55 -8.92 0.12 4.82
N PRO A 56 -7.80 -0.64 4.86
CA PRO A 56 -7.33 -1.47 5.98
C PRO A 56 -6.55 -0.72 7.08
N MET A 57 -6.16 0.53 6.87
CA MET A 57 -5.38 1.36 7.84
C MET A 57 -6.15 1.82 9.09
N HIS A 58 -7.44 1.50 9.22
CA HIS A 58 -8.35 1.99 10.26
C HIS A 58 -7.92 1.74 11.72
N ASN A 59 -7.07 0.74 11.97
CA ASN A 59 -6.63 0.38 13.31
C ASN A 59 -5.37 1.11 13.78
N LEU A 60 -4.66 1.82 12.90
CA LEU A 60 -3.40 2.47 13.27
C LEU A 60 -3.59 3.55 14.35
N ASP A 61 -4.58 4.44 14.21
CA ASP A 61 -4.94 5.42 15.23
C ASP A 61 -5.21 4.75 16.59
N LYS A 62 -5.98 3.65 16.57
CA LYS A 62 -6.35 2.92 17.78
C LYS A 62 -5.13 2.32 18.46
N GLU A 63 -4.20 1.76 17.70
CA GLU A 63 -2.97 1.21 18.26
C GLU A 63 -2.04 2.32 18.77
N LEU A 64 -1.97 3.48 18.10
CA LEU A 64 -1.19 4.63 18.58
C LEU A 64 -1.76 5.21 19.87
N TRP A 65 -3.09 5.33 20.01
CA TRP A 65 -3.73 5.71 21.28
C TRP A 65 -3.49 4.68 22.39
N ARG A 66 -3.52 3.38 22.07
CA ARG A 66 -3.16 2.32 23.04
C ARG A 66 -1.70 2.40 23.46
N ALA A 67 -0.82 2.80 22.55
CA ALA A 67 0.61 2.95 22.79
C ALA A 67 1.01 4.34 23.34
N GLU A 68 0.05 5.24 23.60
CA GLU A 68 0.29 6.66 23.92
C GLU A 68 1.35 6.86 25.00
N ARG A 69 1.32 6.04 26.06
CA ARG A 69 2.29 6.11 27.16
C ARG A 69 3.74 5.77 26.78
N PHE A 70 3.98 5.22 25.60
CA PHE A 70 5.30 4.86 25.07
C PHE A 70 5.82 5.84 23.99
N LEU A 71 4.94 6.70 23.46
CA LEU A 71 5.29 7.59 22.35
C LEU A 71 6.25 8.72 22.77
N PRO A 72 6.03 9.45 23.89
CA PRO A 72 6.91 10.55 24.29
C PRO A 72 8.34 10.11 24.60
N GLN A 73 8.53 8.92 25.19
CA GLN A 73 9.87 8.38 25.49
C GLN A 73 10.66 8.07 24.22
N ASN A 74 9.97 7.93 23.08
CA ASN A 74 10.56 7.71 21.77
C ASN A 74 10.54 8.96 20.88
N GLN A 75 10.20 10.14 21.44
CA GLN A 75 10.06 11.39 20.67
C GLN A 75 9.07 11.27 19.50
N ILE A 76 8.01 10.46 19.67
CA ILE A 76 6.97 10.26 18.67
C ILE A 76 5.80 11.19 18.96
N HIS A 77 5.48 12.05 18.00
CA HIS A 77 4.29 12.88 18.00
C HIS A 77 3.26 12.30 17.03
N PHE A 78 2.17 11.78 17.59
CA PHE A 78 1.01 11.33 16.82
C PHE A 78 -0.07 12.41 16.83
N LEU A 79 -0.51 12.81 15.64
CA LEU A 79 -1.63 13.73 15.45
C LEU A 79 -2.54 13.18 14.34
N PRO A 80 -3.72 12.60 14.66
CA PRO A 80 -4.64 12.16 13.61
C PRO A 80 -5.13 13.37 12.82
N ALA A 81 -5.09 13.27 11.49
CA ALA A 81 -5.47 14.38 10.64
C ALA A 81 -6.99 14.43 10.44
N VAL A 82 -7.48 15.59 10.04
CA VAL A 82 -8.88 15.76 9.61
C VAL A 82 -9.13 15.14 8.24
N ASN A 83 -8.13 15.11 7.35
CA ASN A 83 -8.15 14.43 6.06
C ASN A 83 -6.73 14.11 5.58
N GLU A 84 -6.61 13.30 4.53
CA GLU A 84 -5.32 12.86 4.00
C GLU A 84 -4.45 14.00 3.44
N ASP A 85 -5.07 14.99 2.79
CA ASP A 85 -4.38 16.10 2.09
C ASP A 85 -3.68 17.06 3.07
N ILE A 86 -4.36 17.43 4.15
CA ILE A 86 -3.79 18.22 5.25
C ILE A 86 -2.75 17.40 6.01
N ALA A 87 -2.91 16.07 6.10
CA ALA A 87 -1.86 15.21 6.65
C ALA A 87 -0.58 15.34 5.81
N VAL A 88 -0.66 15.18 4.47
CA VAL A 88 0.50 15.33 3.58
C VAL A 88 1.18 16.68 3.78
N THR A 89 0.40 17.76 3.80
CA THR A 89 0.92 19.11 4.03
C THR A 89 1.64 19.23 5.38
N SER A 90 1.09 18.62 6.44
CA SER A 90 1.73 18.58 7.76
C SER A 90 3.07 17.83 7.72
N HIS A 91 3.12 16.69 7.03
CA HIS A 91 4.36 15.95 6.81
C HIS A 91 5.40 16.75 6.02
N TRP A 92 4.99 17.51 5.00
CA TRP A 92 5.90 18.42 4.30
C TRP A 92 6.49 19.48 5.22
N GLY A 93 5.66 20.05 6.11
CA GLY A 93 6.12 20.98 7.15
C GLY A 93 7.19 20.39 8.07
N THR A 94 7.10 19.10 8.41
CA THR A 94 8.15 18.44 9.22
C THR A 94 9.51 18.42 8.52
N GLN A 95 9.53 18.31 7.19
CA GLN A 95 10.77 18.31 6.41
C GLN A 95 11.34 19.72 6.24
N GLN A 96 10.52 20.75 6.37
CA GLN A 96 10.93 22.15 6.32
C GLN A 96 11.51 22.66 7.64
N SER A 97 11.29 21.96 8.77
CA SER A 97 11.77 22.39 10.09
C SER A 97 13.27 22.73 10.12
N SER A 98 14.10 21.90 9.48
CA SER A 98 15.56 22.09 9.39
C SER A 98 16.01 23.24 8.47
N LEU A 99 15.09 23.88 7.74
CA LEU A 99 15.41 25.03 6.86
C LEU A 99 15.55 26.34 7.66
N PHE A 100 15.14 26.34 8.92
CA PHE A 100 15.13 27.50 9.80
C PHE A 100 16.06 27.27 11.01
N SER A 101 16.51 28.36 11.65
CA SER A 101 17.50 28.31 12.72
C SER A 101 16.94 27.94 14.11
N ASP A 102 15.66 27.60 14.19
CA ASP A 102 14.91 27.30 15.41
C ASP A 102 14.46 25.83 15.51
N ALA A 103 15.03 24.95 14.67
CA ALA A 103 14.79 23.51 14.74
C ALA A 103 15.22 22.92 16.10
N LEU A 104 14.32 22.16 16.73
CA LEU A 104 14.58 21.46 18.00
C LEU A 104 15.27 20.10 17.82
N TYR A 105 15.25 19.56 16.60
CA TYR A 105 15.73 18.22 16.25
C TYR A 105 16.59 18.28 14.99
N ASP A 106 17.54 17.36 14.85
CA ASP A 106 18.39 17.25 13.65
C ASP A 106 17.58 16.90 12.39
N GLY A 107 16.43 16.24 12.59
CA GLY A 107 15.46 15.91 11.56
C GLY A 107 14.21 15.26 12.15
N VAL A 108 13.12 15.31 11.39
CA VAL A 108 11.86 14.65 11.75
C VAL A 108 11.57 13.58 10.72
N TYR A 109 11.72 12.30 11.08
CA TYR A 109 11.28 11.21 10.23
C TYR A 109 9.78 11.03 10.40
N SER A 110 9.06 10.72 9.34
CA SER A 110 7.60 10.74 9.43
C SER A 110 6.90 9.63 8.67
N LEU A 111 5.73 9.25 9.17
CA LEU A 111 4.85 8.21 8.64
C LEU A 111 3.49 8.83 8.34
N TRP A 112 3.24 9.09 7.06
CA TRP A 112 1.91 9.40 6.57
C TRP A 112 1.15 8.10 6.33
N TYR A 113 -0.15 8.06 6.64
CA TYR A 113 -0.98 6.90 6.30
C TYR A 113 -2.35 7.26 5.72
N GLY A 114 -2.82 6.41 4.81
CA GLY A 114 -4.14 6.50 4.22
C GLY A 114 -4.54 5.22 3.47
N LYS A 115 -5.79 5.14 3.03
CA LYS A 115 -6.21 4.12 2.04
C LYS A 115 -5.94 4.61 0.62
N GLY A 116 -6.00 3.71 -0.37
CA GLY A 116 -5.81 4.08 -1.79
C GLY A 116 -6.56 5.34 -2.24
N PRO A 117 -7.89 5.46 -2.05
CA PRO A 117 -8.62 6.69 -2.39
C PRO A 117 -8.15 7.96 -1.66
N GLY A 118 -7.55 7.82 -0.48
CA GLY A 118 -6.94 8.91 0.27
C GLY A 118 -5.64 9.39 -0.38
N LEU A 119 -4.85 8.48 -0.95
CA LEU A 119 -3.73 8.83 -1.83
C LEU A 119 -4.24 9.55 -3.08
N ASP A 120 -5.25 9.00 -3.77
CA ASP A 120 -5.82 9.61 -4.98
C ASP A 120 -6.29 11.06 -4.75
N ARG A 121 -6.87 11.32 -3.56
CA ARG A 121 -7.30 12.66 -3.14
C ARG A 121 -6.15 13.63 -2.89
N SER A 122 -4.99 13.13 -2.47
CA SER A 122 -3.87 13.95 -1.93
C SER A 122 -2.71 14.10 -2.92
N VAL A 123 -2.88 13.70 -4.17
CA VAL A 123 -1.81 13.69 -5.20
C VAL A 123 -1.17 15.06 -5.39
N ASP A 124 -1.94 16.15 -5.33
CA ASP A 124 -1.41 17.52 -5.50
C ASP A 124 -0.43 17.89 -4.38
N ALA A 125 -0.86 17.79 -3.11
CA ALA A 125 0.01 18.02 -1.96
C ALA A 125 1.23 17.08 -1.97
N MET A 126 1.03 15.82 -2.36
CA MET A 126 2.09 14.81 -2.42
C MET A 126 3.14 15.17 -3.47
N ARG A 127 2.71 15.68 -4.64
CA ARG A 127 3.58 16.11 -5.74
C ARG A 127 4.47 17.27 -5.30
N HIS A 128 3.87 18.29 -4.70
CA HIS A 128 4.62 19.43 -4.16
C HIS A 128 5.63 19.00 -3.10
N ALA A 129 5.22 18.14 -2.18
CA ALA A 129 6.08 17.66 -1.11
C ALA A 129 7.25 16.79 -1.62
N ASN A 130 7.01 15.89 -2.59
CA ASN A 130 8.06 15.02 -3.14
C ASN A 130 9.06 15.80 -4.02
N LEU A 131 8.58 16.77 -4.82
CA LEU A 131 9.43 17.66 -5.61
C LEU A 131 10.38 18.46 -4.70
N ALA A 132 9.86 19.04 -3.62
CA ALA A 132 10.66 19.71 -2.60
C ALA A 132 11.65 18.73 -1.93
N GLY A 133 11.19 17.51 -1.63
CA GLY A 133 12.00 16.44 -1.05
C GLY A 133 12.02 16.41 0.47
N THR A 134 12.98 15.67 1.02
CA THR A 134 13.10 15.41 2.46
C THR A 134 14.32 16.08 3.06
N SER A 135 14.28 16.31 4.38
CA SER A 135 15.46 16.76 5.13
C SER A 135 16.48 15.62 5.27
N ARG A 136 17.77 15.98 5.43
CA ARG A 136 18.88 15.01 5.48
C ARG A 136 18.70 13.92 6.54
N TYR A 137 18.18 14.28 7.72
CA TYR A 137 17.94 13.34 8.84
C TYR A 137 16.46 13.11 9.13
N GLY A 138 15.56 13.61 8.28
CA GLY A 138 14.13 13.33 8.38
C GLY A 138 13.75 12.08 7.61
N GLY A 139 13.16 12.26 6.43
CA GLY A 139 12.66 11.17 5.60
C GLY A 139 11.17 10.92 5.82
N VAL A 140 10.48 10.47 4.77
CA VAL A 140 9.02 10.29 4.78
C VAL A 140 8.63 8.95 4.19
N LEU A 141 7.86 8.18 4.96
CA LEU A 141 7.16 6.99 4.52
C LEU A 141 5.68 7.31 4.32
N ALA A 142 5.16 7.03 3.13
CA ALA A 142 3.75 7.16 2.80
C ALA A 142 3.10 5.79 2.72
N VAL A 143 2.53 5.34 3.83
CA VAL A 143 1.92 4.02 3.99
C VAL A 143 0.50 4.02 3.42
N VAL A 144 0.27 3.26 2.35
CA VAL A 144 -1.04 3.16 1.71
C VAL A 144 -1.60 1.76 1.85
N GLY A 145 -2.79 1.67 2.41
CA GLY A 145 -3.58 0.43 2.45
C GLY A 145 -4.33 0.18 1.15
N ASP A 146 -3.89 -0.81 0.38
CA ASP A 146 -4.52 -1.29 -0.85
C ASP A 146 -5.45 -2.49 -0.57
N ASP A 147 -6.75 -2.33 -0.80
CA ASP A 147 -7.75 -3.40 -0.68
C ASP A 147 -8.12 -3.96 -2.06
N HIS A 148 -7.28 -4.87 -2.57
CA HIS A 148 -7.47 -5.49 -3.87
C HIS A 148 -8.81 -6.25 -4.00
N GLY A 149 -9.25 -6.86 -2.90
CA GLY A 149 -10.44 -7.70 -2.82
C GLY A 149 -11.74 -6.92 -2.61
N MET A 150 -11.68 -5.61 -2.38
CA MET A 150 -12.83 -4.79 -1.98
C MET A 150 -13.57 -5.37 -0.78
N THR A 151 -12.81 -5.91 0.17
CA THR A 151 -13.36 -6.53 1.39
C THR A 151 -14.01 -5.48 2.30
N SER A 152 -13.54 -4.24 2.20
CA SER A 152 -13.89 -3.13 3.10
C SER A 152 -13.90 -1.76 2.41
N THR A 153 -13.57 -1.71 1.12
CA THR A 153 -13.52 -0.49 0.29
C THR A 153 -14.39 -0.65 -0.96
N ASP A 154 -14.96 0.45 -1.43
CA ASP A 154 -15.83 0.56 -2.61
C ASP A 154 -15.08 0.64 -3.94
N VAL A 155 -13.76 0.82 -3.90
CA VAL A 155 -12.86 0.86 -5.05
C VAL A 155 -11.71 -0.15 -4.84
N PRO A 156 -11.40 -0.99 -5.84
CA PRO A 156 -10.24 -1.88 -5.78
C PRO A 156 -8.96 -1.09 -6.06
N ALA A 157 -8.42 -0.46 -5.01
CA ALA A 157 -7.26 0.42 -5.15
C ALA A 157 -5.96 -0.34 -5.41
N VAL A 158 -5.00 0.37 -6.03
CA VAL A 158 -3.63 -0.07 -6.29
C VAL A 158 -2.78 1.19 -6.34
N SER A 159 -1.90 1.35 -5.36
CA SER A 159 -1.21 2.62 -5.09
C SER A 159 0.03 2.85 -5.98
N GLU A 160 0.63 1.78 -6.51
CA GLU A 160 1.89 1.86 -7.25
C GLU A 160 1.82 2.79 -8.49
N PRO A 161 0.79 2.75 -9.37
CA PRO A 161 0.71 3.67 -10.50
C PRO A 161 0.73 5.15 -10.10
N THR A 162 0.06 5.50 -8.99
CA THR A 162 0.01 6.88 -8.49
C THR A 162 1.37 7.28 -7.93
N PHE A 163 2.05 6.41 -7.19
CA PHE A 163 3.42 6.68 -6.75
C PHE A 163 4.43 6.79 -7.91
N ILE A 164 4.27 5.99 -8.97
CA ILE A 164 5.08 6.08 -10.18
C ILE A 164 4.90 7.45 -10.86
N ASP A 165 3.65 7.92 -10.99
CA ASP A 165 3.36 9.26 -11.52
C ASP A 165 3.96 10.40 -10.68
N LEU A 166 4.08 10.18 -9.37
CA LEU A 166 4.73 11.11 -8.43
C LEU A 166 6.26 10.96 -8.41
N MET A 167 6.83 9.99 -9.13
CA MET A 167 8.24 9.58 -9.04
C MET A 167 8.68 9.33 -7.59
N MET A 168 7.87 8.63 -6.83
CA MET A 168 8.18 8.19 -5.47
C MET A 168 8.66 6.74 -5.50
N PRO A 169 9.83 6.40 -4.94
CA PRO A 169 10.22 5.01 -4.79
C PRO A 169 9.17 4.27 -3.96
N VAL A 170 8.82 3.05 -4.35
CA VAL A 170 7.75 2.25 -3.73
C VAL A 170 8.36 1.01 -3.13
N LEU A 171 8.16 0.79 -1.84
CA LEU A 171 8.47 -0.47 -1.16
C LEU A 171 7.20 -1.29 -0.97
N TYR A 172 7.27 -2.58 -1.24
CA TYR A 172 6.15 -3.51 -1.08
C TYR A 172 6.54 -4.70 -0.17
N PRO A 173 6.38 -4.58 1.15
CA PRO A 173 6.50 -5.70 2.08
C PRO A 173 5.36 -6.73 1.85
N GLY A 174 5.68 -8.01 1.99
CA GLY A 174 4.72 -9.11 1.84
C GLY A 174 4.38 -9.84 3.15
N ASN A 175 4.97 -9.46 4.28
CA ASN A 175 4.66 -10.02 5.60
C ASN A 175 4.95 -9.02 6.74
N VAL A 176 4.60 -9.39 7.98
CA VAL A 176 4.75 -8.54 9.18
C VAL A 176 6.20 -8.18 9.51
N ALA A 177 7.16 -9.09 9.30
CA ALA A 177 8.58 -8.81 9.54
C ALA A 177 9.11 -7.79 8.51
N GLU A 178 8.69 -7.93 7.25
CA GLU A 178 9.06 -7.02 6.18
C GLU A 178 8.43 -5.63 6.34
N LEU A 179 7.29 -5.48 7.03
CA LEU A 179 6.78 -4.15 7.39
C LEU A 179 7.82 -3.34 8.18
N ILE A 180 8.53 -4.01 9.10
CA ILE A 180 9.60 -3.40 9.89
C ILE A 180 10.87 -3.25 9.05
N GLU A 181 11.31 -4.31 8.37
CA GLU A 181 12.53 -4.31 7.56
C GLU A 181 12.49 -3.21 6.49
N PHE A 182 11.46 -3.23 5.66
CA PHE A 182 11.30 -2.30 4.55
C PHE A 182 10.94 -0.91 5.06
N GLY A 183 10.27 -0.79 6.22
CA GLY A 183 10.05 0.50 6.84
C GLY A 183 11.35 1.19 7.23
N LEU A 184 12.26 0.46 7.89
CA LEU A 184 13.58 0.98 8.25
C LEU A 184 14.44 1.29 7.01
N TYR A 185 14.37 0.43 5.98
CA TYR A 185 14.95 0.77 4.68
C TYR A 185 14.30 2.00 4.06
N GLY A 186 12.99 2.18 4.20
CA GLY A 186 12.25 3.27 3.57
C GLY A 186 12.61 4.65 4.11
N TRP A 187 12.80 4.81 5.42
CA TRP A 187 13.33 6.09 5.94
C TRP A 187 14.77 6.34 5.54
N ALA A 188 15.63 5.31 5.58
CA ALA A 188 17.02 5.46 5.14
C ALA A 188 17.12 5.75 3.63
N LEU A 189 16.31 5.10 2.81
CA LEU A 189 16.15 5.34 1.38
C LEU A 189 15.69 6.78 1.15
N SER A 190 14.63 7.22 1.85
CA SER A 190 14.10 8.56 1.74
C SER A 190 15.13 9.65 2.11
N ARG A 191 15.92 9.43 3.16
CA ARG A 191 17.04 10.30 3.54
C ARG A 191 18.15 10.31 2.50
N PHE A 192 18.48 9.16 1.93
CA PHE A 192 19.55 8.99 0.96
C PHE A 192 19.22 9.62 -0.39
N CYS A 193 18.05 9.32 -0.96
CA CYS A 193 17.66 9.83 -2.27
C CYS A 193 16.93 11.17 -2.21
N GLY A 194 16.51 11.65 -1.04
CA GLY A 194 15.80 12.92 -0.88
C GLY A 194 14.35 12.91 -1.38
N ALA A 195 13.80 11.73 -1.71
CA ALA A 195 12.42 11.54 -2.16
C ALA A 195 11.53 11.00 -1.03
N TRP A 196 10.23 11.23 -1.11
CA TRP A 196 9.26 10.51 -0.30
C TRP A 196 9.15 9.08 -0.80
N VAL A 197 8.98 8.12 0.12
CA VAL A 197 8.90 6.70 -0.22
C VAL A 197 7.47 6.22 -0.04
N GLY A 198 6.86 5.76 -1.13
CA GLY A 198 5.60 5.03 -1.10
C GLY A 198 5.79 3.68 -0.43
N PHE A 199 4.85 3.29 0.41
CA PHE A 199 4.93 2.05 1.17
C PHE A 199 3.60 1.31 1.10
N LYS A 200 3.55 0.28 0.26
CA LYS A 200 2.31 -0.46 0.02
C LYS A 200 2.07 -1.45 1.15
N ALA A 201 0.87 -1.40 1.73
CA ALA A 201 0.37 -2.39 2.67
C ALA A 201 -0.96 -2.94 2.19
N THR A 202 -1.25 -4.19 2.49
CA THR A 202 -2.52 -4.86 2.18
C THR A 202 -3.20 -5.35 3.47
N PRO A 203 -4.51 -5.65 3.46
CA PRO A 203 -5.18 -6.28 4.60
C PRO A 203 -4.41 -7.51 5.12
N ASP A 204 -3.90 -8.35 4.21
CA ASP A 204 -3.13 -9.56 4.55
C ASP A 204 -1.85 -9.27 5.34
N THR A 205 -1.24 -8.09 5.15
CA THR A 205 -0.06 -7.67 5.93
C THR A 205 -0.42 -6.94 7.23
N LEU A 206 -1.53 -6.19 7.26
CA LEU A 206 -1.90 -5.30 8.36
C LEU A 206 -2.72 -5.99 9.46
N ASP A 207 -3.62 -6.88 9.07
CA ASP A 207 -4.56 -7.58 9.96
C ASP A 207 -4.02 -8.93 10.43
N THR A 208 -2.96 -9.44 9.81
CA THR A 208 -2.27 -10.67 10.21
C THR A 208 -1.37 -10.41 11.43
N ALA A 209 -1.22 -11.45 12.27
CA ALA A 209 -0.28 -11.47 13.38
C ALA A 209 0.81 -12.53 13.17
N ALA A 210 2.03 -12.22 13.57
CA ALA A 210 3.17 -13.12 13.47
C ALA A 210 4.15 -12.94 14.64
N SER A 211 4.88 -14.01 14.95
CA SER A 211 6.09 -13.92 15.78
C SER A 211 7.25 -13.48 14.90
N VAL A 212 7.81 -12.32 15.19
CA VAL A 212 8.94 -11.71 14.46
C VAL A 212 10.17 -11.74 15.36
N LEU A 213 11.25 -12.33 14.86
CA LEU A 213 12.56 -12.22 15.48
C LEU A 213 13.22 -10.93 15.00
N LEU A 214 13.55 -10.03 15.93
CA LEU A 214 14.25 -8.79 15.68
C LEU A 214 15.66 -8.89 16.31
N PRO A 215 16.69 -9.25 15.53
CA PRO A 215 18.06 -9.17 16.02
C PRO A 215 18.44 -7.73 16.34
N THR A 216 19.31 -7.54 17.33
CA THR A 216 19.94 -6.24 17.60
C THR A 216 20.63 -5.74 16.31
N ASP A 217 20.43 -4.46 15.98
CA ASP A 217 20.93 -3.79 14.77
C ASP A 217 20.33 -4.21 13.41
N TRP A 218 19.34 -5.11 13.38
CA TRP A 218 18.66 -5.50 12.15
C TRP A 218 17.59 -4.48 11.70
N PRO A 219 17.41 -4.25 10.39
CA PRO A 219 18.31 -4.67 9.31
C PRO A 219 19.58 -3.81 9.28
N ARG A 220 20.67 -4.37 8.74
CA ARG A 220 21.88 -3.58 8.49
C ARG A 220 21.65 -2.71 7.24
N ILE A 221 21.87 -1.42 7.38
CA ILE A 221 21.67 -0.45 6.29
C ILE A 221 23.03 -0.05 5.72
N VAL A 222 23.17 -0.14 4.41
CA VAL A 222 24.36 0.24 3.65
C VAL A 222 24.02 1.47 2.80
N LEU A 223 24.78 2.54 2.96
CA LEU A 223 24.71 3.70 2.08
C LEU A 223 25.76 3.52 0.97
N PRO A 224 25.35 3.34 -0.30
CA PRO A 224 26.31 3.21 -1.39
C PRO A 224 26.96 4.56 -1.70
N ASP A 225 28.16 4.51 -2.30
CA ASP A 225 28.72 5.68 -2.96
C ASP A 225 27.87 6.04 -4.19
N TYR A 226 27.51 7.32 -4.32
CA TYR A 226 26.64 7.79 -5.40
C TYR A 226 27.00 9.24 -5.77
N PRO A 227 27.13 9.57 -7.07
CA PRO A 227 27.52 10.90 -7.52
C PRO A 227 26.33 11.88 -7.42
N PHE A 228 26.09 12.41 -6.22
CA PHE A 228 25.07 13.44 -6.00
C PHE A 228 25.43 14.77 -6.68
N PRO A 229 24.43 15.56 -7.11
CA PRO A 229 24.67 16.88 -7.67
C PRO A 229 25.18 17.87 -6.61
N GLU A 230 25.66 19.03 -7.06
CA GLU A 230 26.00 20.13 -6.15
C GLU A 230 24.80 20.50 -5.26
N GLY A 231 25.07 20.69 -3.96
CA GLY A 231 24.02 20.90 -2.96
C GLY A 231 23.20 19.66 -2.60
N GLY A 232 23.48 18.48 -3.16
CA GLY A 232 22.83 17.21 -2.84
C GLY A 232 21.37 17.11 -3.31
N VAL A 233 20.58 16.26 -2.66
CA VAL A 233 19.17 15.96 -3.04
C VAL A 233 18.12 16.35 -2.01
N SER A 234 18.54 16.76 -0.82
CA SER A 234 17.64 17.18 0.27
C SER A 234 16.92 18.48 -0.04
N ILE A 235 15.79 18.69 0.65
CA ILE A 235 15.02 19.93 0.64
C ILE A 235 15.90 21.13 1.02
N ARG A 236 15.65 22.28 0.39
CA ARG A 236 16.42 23.51 0.60
C ARG A 236 15.55 24.76 0.41
N THR A 237 16.09 25.89 0.84
CA THR A 237 15.55 27.22 0.54
C THR A 237 16.70 28.21 0.33
N PRO A 238 16.66 29.10 -0.68
CA PRO A 238 15.70 29.11 -1.78
C PRO A 238 15.83 27.87 -2.68
N ASP A 239 14.74 27.45 -3.32
CA ASP A 239 14.71 26.30 -4.23
C ASP A 239 13.82 26.60 -5.45
N PRO A 240 14.40 26.98 -6.60
CA PRO A 240 13.63 27.27 -7.80
C PRO A 240 12.83 26.06 -8.26
N TRP A 241 11.52 26.23 -8.53
CA TRP A 241 10.65 25.13 -8.95
C TRP A 241 11.12 24.43 -10.23
N VAL A 242 11.78 25.17 -11.13
CA VAL A 242 12.30 24.64 -12.41
C VAL A 242 13.40 23.59 -12.21
N ASP A 243 14.10 23.60 -11.06
CA ASP A 243 15.20 22.68 -10.78
C ASP A 243 14.74 21.40 -10.07
N GLN A 244 13.53 21.41 -9.49
CA GLN A 244 13.03 20.32 -8.67
C GLN A 244 12.78 19.04 -9.47
N GLU A 245 12.19 19.17 -10.66
CA GLU A 245 11.87 18.03 -11.53
C GLU A 245 13.15 17.35 -12.03
N ALA A 246 14.11 18.12 -12.57
CA ALA A 246 15.39 17.59 -13.03
C ALA A 246 16.12 16.87 -11.87
N ARG A 247 16.13 17.46 -10.67
CA ARG A 247 16.73 16.83 -9.49
C ARG A 247 16.05 15.51 -9.13
N LEU A 248 14.72 15.47 -9.14
CA LEU A 248 13.93 14.27 -8.85
C LEU A 248 14.21 13.15 -9.88
N ARG A 249 14.12 13.48 -11.17
CA ARG A 249 14.26 12.55 -12.28
C ARG A 249 15.70 12.05 -12.44
N ASP A 250 16.67 12.96 -12.49
CA ASP A 250 18.02 12.65 -12.95
C ASP A 250 18.93 12.18 -11.81
N HIS A 251 18.59 12.48 -10.55
CA HIS A 251 19.40 12.11 -9.38
C HIS A 251 18.67 11.25 -8.35
N LYS A 252 17.46 11.63 -7.92
CA LYS A 252 16.79 10.92 -6.81
C LYS A 252 16.41 9.48 -7.20
N MET A 253 15.89 9.25 -8.41
CA MET A 253 15.50 7.91 -8.86
C MET A 253 16.69 6.96 -9.00
N GLY A 254 17.80 7.44 -9.57
CA GLY A 254 19.03 6.65 -9.67
C GLY A 254 19.63 6.32 -8.30
N ALA A 255 19.61 7.27 -7.37
CA ALA A 255 20.03 7.05 -5.98
C ALA A 255 19.16 5.99 -5.29
N ALA A 256 17.85 5.99 -5.54
CA ALA A 256 16.94 4.98 -5.00
C ALA A 256 17.30 3.56 -5.46
N VAL A 257 17.56 3.37 -6.77
CA VAL A 257 18.01 2.09 -7.32
C VAL A 257 19.35 1.65 -6.72
N ALA A 258 20.32 2.57 -6.60
CA ALA A 258 21.62 2.27 -6.01
C ALA A 258 21.48 1.81 -4.55
N PHE A 259 20.65 2.51 -3.76
CA PHE A 259 20.36 2.13 -2.37
C PHE A 259 19.69 0.75 -2.29
N ALA A 260 18.66 0.50 -3.11
CA ALA A 260 17.94 -0.76 -3.09
C ALA A 260 18.85 -1.96 -3.41
N ARG A 261 19.74 -1.80 -4.39
CA ARG A 261 20.76 -2.80 -4.74
C ARG A 261 21.74 -3.05 -3.60
N ALA A 262 22.28 -1.99 -3.00
CA ALA A 262 23.26 -2.09 -1.92
C ALA A 262 22.70 -2.76 -0.65
N ASN A 263 21.38 -2.70 -0.45
CA ASN A 263 20.68 -3.29 0.70
C ASN A 263 19.97 -4.61 0.37
N GLY A 264 20.04 -5.10 -0.87
CA GLY A 264 19.37 -6.35 -1.27
C GLY A 264 17.87 -6.32 -1.02
N ILE A 265 17.20 -5.19 -1.32
CA ILE A 265 15.75 -5.04 -1.12
C ILE A 265 14.98 -6.06 -1.96
N ASP A 266 15.42 -6.27 -3.21
CA ASP A 266 14.98 -7.37 -4.04
C ASP A 266 15.73 -8.64 -3.64
N LYS A 267 15.00 -9.74 -3.44
CA LYS A 267 15.53 -10.99 -2.85
C LYS A 267 15.27 -12.18 -3.78
N VAL A 268 16.32 -12.93 -4.11
CA VAL A 268 16.17 -14.24 -4.75
C VAL A 268 15.77 -15.26 -3.67
N LEU A 269 14.51 -15.68 -3.66
CA LEU A 269 13.95 -16.62 -2.68
C LEU A 269 14.31 -18.07 -3.00
N ILE A 270 14.45 -18.40 -4.29
CA ILE A 270 14.89 -19.71 -4.77
C ILE A 270 15.90 -19.45 -5.89
N ALA A 271 17.10 -20.01 -5.75
CA ALA A 271 18.15 -19.94 -6.76
C ALA A 271 18.43 -21.35 -7.30
N SER A 272 18.13 -21.58 -8.58
CA SER A 272 18.50 -22.83 -9.23
C SER A 272 19.93 -22.77 -9.78
N PRO A 273 20.74 -23.83 -9.60
CA PRO A 273 22.04 -23.94 -10.27
C PRO A 273 21.92 -24.22 -11.77
N ARG A 274 20.72 -24.57 -12.27
CA ARG A 274 20.42 -24.84 -13.68
C ARG A 274 19.09 -24.16 -14.03
N PRO A 275 19.06 -22.81 -14.04
CA PRO A 275 17.81 -22.06 -14.12
C PRO A 275 17.16 -22.27 -15.49
N ARG A 276 15.85 -22.53 -15.48
CA ARG A 276 15.01 -22.77 -16.67
C ARG A 276 13.77 -21.88 -16.66
N LEU A 277 13.04 -21.86 -15.53
CA LEU A 277 11.89 -21.00 -15.28
C LEU A 277 12.23 -20.01 -14.16
N GLY A 278 12.17 -18.72 -14.46
CA GLY A 278 12.21 -17.66 -13.46
C GLY A 278 10.79 -17.23 -13.11
N ILE A 279 10.48 -17.07 -11.84
CA ILE A 279 9.24 -16.46 -11.38
C ILE A 279 9.60 -15.13 -10.72
N VAL A 280 9.08 -14.03 -11.26
CA VAL A 280 9.27 -12.69 -10.71
C VAL A 280 7.95 -12.25 -10.07
N ALA A 281 7.98 -11.92 -8.78
CA ALA A 281 6.79 -11.50 -8.03
C ALA A 281 7.12 -10.38 -7.05
N SER A 282 6.14 -9.57 -6.65
CA SER A 282 6.34 -8.46 -5.70
C SER A 282 5.51 -8.61 -4.43
N GLY A 283 6.06 -8.19 -3.29
CA GLY A 283 5.34 -8.18 -2.00
C GLY A 283 4.67 -9.50 -1.65
N LEU A 284 3.35 -9.46 -1.40
CA LEU A 284 2.55 -10.62 -1.02
C LEU A 284 2.52 -11.71 -2.11
N ALA A 285 2.54 -11.33 -3.38
CA ALA A 285 2.47 -12.28 -4.50
C ALA A 285 3.65 -13.25 -4.51
N ALA A 286 4.82 -12.85 -3.99
CA ALA A 286 5.97 -13.75 -3.84
C ALA A 286 5.70 -14.87 -2.83
N PHE A 287 4.99 -14.58 -1.73
CA PHE A 287 4.59 -15.60 -0.76
C PHE A 287 3.47 -16.50 -1.32
N ALA A 288 2.57 -15.96 -2.15
CA ALA A 288 1.60 -16.76 -2.88
C ALA A 288 2.25 -17.72 -3.89
N VAL A 289 3.39 -17.35 -4.50
CA VAL A 289 4.21 -18.25 -5.34
C VAL A 289 4.79 -19.39 -4.51
N LEU A 290 5.36 -19.10 -3.33
CA LEU A 290 5.91 -20.13 -2.46
C LEU A 290 4.84 -21.11 -1.97
N GLU A 291 3.68 -20.60 -1.54
CA GLU A 291 2.54 -21.43 -1.15
C GLU A 291 1.98 -22.24 -2.33
N ALA A 292 1.94 -21.66 -3.53
CA ALA A 292 1.52 -22.35 -4.73
C ALA A 292 2.44 -23.54 -5.04
N LEU A 293 3.76 -23.36 -5.01
CA LEU A 293 4.75 -24.42 -5.20
C LEU A 293 4.58 -25.54 -4.18
N ASP A 294 4.51 -25.21 -2.88
CA ASP A 294 4.30 -26.20 -1.81
C ASP A 294 3.00 -27.00 -2.01
N SER A 295 1.91 -26.31 -2.39
CA SER A 295 0.61 -26.93 -2.65
C SER A 295 0.64 -27.91 -3.83
N LEU A 296 1.54 -27.68 -4.80
CA LEU A 296 1.80 -28.59 -5.93
C LEU A 296 2.75 -29.75 -5.55
N GLY A 297 3.32 -29.72 -4.34
CA GLY A 297 4.29 -30.70 -3.88
C GLY A 297 5.74 -30.38 -4.23
N ILE A 298 6.04 -29.11 -4.45
CA ILE A 298 7.36 -28.62 -4.81
C ILE A 298 7.87 -27.73 -3.69
N ASP A 299 8.71 -28.27 -2.82
CA ASP A 299 9.41 -27.47 -1.82
C ASP A 299 10.54 -26.63 -2.45
N LEU A 300 11.21 -25.81 -1.63
CA LEU A 300 12.23 -24.86 -2.12
C LEU A 300 13.44 -25.55 -2.75
N GLU A 301 13.91 -26.65 -2.14
CA GLU A 301 15.07 -27.40 -2.63
C GLU A 301 14.73 -28.09 -3.95
N PHE A 302 13.58 -28.76 -4.01
CA PHE A 302 13.12 -29.43 -5.21
C PHE A 302 12.79 -28.44 -6.34
N ALA A 303 12.24 -27.26 -6.03
CA ALA A 303 12.06 -26.19 -7.01
C ALA A 303 13.40 -25.79 -7.66
N ALA A 304 14.45 -25.60 -6.86
CA ALA A 304 15.78 -25.27 -7.35
C ALA A 304 16.35 -26.40 -8.24
N GLU A 305 16.18 -27.66 -7.85
CA GLU A 305 16.63 -28.82 -8.65
C GLU A 305 15.90 -28.96 -9.99
N LEU A 306 14.60 -28.64 -10.02
CA LEU A 306 13.76 -28.65 -11.23
C LEU A 306 14.13 -27.54 -12.23
N GLY A 307 14.93 -26.55 -11.82
CA GLY A 307 15.27 -25.39 -12.65
C GLY A 307 14.42 -24.16 -12.38
N ILE A 308 13.67 -24.10 -11.28
CA ILE A 308 12.83 -22.97 -10.91
C ILE A 308 13.64 -22.00 -10.04
N SER A 309 13.67 -20.73 -10.42
CA SER A 309 14.22 -19.65 -9.59
C SER A 309 13.12 -18.62 -9.30
N VAL A 310 13.12 -18.03 -8.11
CA VAL A 310 12.09 -17.06 -7.68
C VAL A 310 12.75 -15.78 -7.22
N LEU A 311 12.44 -14.66 -7.88
CA LEU A 311 12.84 -13.31 -7.49
C LEU A 311 11.65 -12.58 -6.88
N LYS A 312 11.83 -12.11 -5.65
CA LYS A 312 10.91 -11.18 -5.00
C LYS A 312 11.40 -9.75 -5.20
N ILE A 313 10.63 -8.96 -5.92
CA ILE A 313 10.82 -7.51 -6.04
C ILE A 313 10.27 -6.85 -4.78
N GLY A 314 11.17 -6.27 -3.98
CA GLY A 314 10.82 -5.49 -2.80
C GLY A 314 10.61 -4.01 -3.11
N MET A 315 11.25 -3.49 -4.15
CA MET A 315 11.05 -2.12 -4.64
C MET A 315 10.47 -2.12 -6.07
N PRO A 316 9.13 -2.23 -6.25
CA PRO A 316 8.50 -2.25 -7.57
C PRO A 316 8.70 -0.98 -8.41
N HIS A 317 9.10 0.14 -7.80
CA HIS A 317 9.49 1.33 -8.52
C HIS A 317 10.52 2.16 -7.74
N PRO A 318 11.54 2.75 -8.40
CA PRO A 318 12.03 2.35 -9.72
C PRO A 318 12.62 0.93 -9.70
N ILE A 319 12.52 0.20 -10.81
CA ILE A 319 13.06 -1.17 -10.90
C ILE A 319 14.57 -1.13 -11.09
N ASP A 320 15.29 -2.03 -10.39
CA ASP A 320 16.70 -2.28 -10.66
C ASP A 320 16.87 -3.15 -11.92
N GLU A 321 16.98 -2.51 -13.07
CA GLU A 321 17.17 -3.20 -14.35
C GLU A 321 18.41 -4.11 -14.37
N LEU A 322 19.49 -3.74 -13.67
CA LEU A 322 20.72 -4.54 -13.68
C LEU A 322 20.52 -5.87 -12.97
N SER A 323 19.97 -5.82 -11.75
CA SER A 323 19.65 -7.02 -10.98
C SER A 323 18.62 -7.89 -11.70
N LEU A 324 17.63 -7.28 -12.36
CA LEU A 324 16.64 -8.00 -13.14
C LEU A 324 17.25 -8.71 -14.36
N ARG A 325 18.12 -8.03 -15.13
CA ARG A 325 18.87 -8.65 -16.24
C ARG A 325 19.72 -9.82 -15.77
N GLN A 326 20.42 -9.66 -14.64
CA GLN A 326 21.25 -10.71 -14.06
C GLN A 326 20.44 -11.92 -13.63
N PHE A 327 19.30 -11.71 -12.96
CA PHE A 327 18.40 -12.80 -12.58
C PHE A 327 17.85 -13.55 -13.79
N CYS A 328 17.54 -12.82 -14.88
CA CYS A 328 16.96 -13.43 -16.07
C CYS A 328 17.97 -14.15 -16.98
N ASP A 329 19.27 -14.05 -16.71
CA ASP A 329 20.29 -14.66 -17.55
C ASP A 329 20.23 -16.19 -17.48
N GLY A 330 20.30 -16.84 -18.64
CA GLY A 330 20.23 -18.30 -18.78
C GLY A 330 18.83 -18.91 -18.65
N LEU A 331 17.78 -18.13 -18.37
CA LEU A 331 16.41 -18.63 -18.34
C LEU A 331 15.86 -18.95 -19.73
N GLU A 332 15.01 -19.97 -19.80
CA GLU A 332 14.18 -20.25 -20.98
C GLU A 332 12.90 -19.39 -20.95
N GLU A 333 12.37 -19.16 -19.74
CA GLU A 333 11.11 -18.46 -19.51
C GLU A 333 11.09 -17.67 -18.20
N VAL A 334 10.38 -16.55 -18.20
CA VAL A 334 10.03 -15.75 -17.03
C VAL A 334 8.51 -15.68 -16.90
N LEU A 335 7.97 -16.12 -15.75
CA LEU A 335 6.59 -15.92 -15.34
C LEU A 335 6.53 -14.75 -14.34
N VAL A 336 5.79 -13.70 -14.67
CA VAL A 336 5.58 -12.56 -13.78
C VAL A 336 4.25 -12.72 -13.04
N VAL A 337 4.30 -12.67 -11.71
CA VAL A 337 3.15 -12.80 -10.81
C VAL A 337 3.00 -11.50 -10.03
N GLU A 338 2.08 -10.65 -10.48
CA GLU A 338 1.79 -9.36 -9.85
C GLU A 338 0.29 -9.08 -9.82
N GLU A 339 -0.12 -8.18 -8.92
CA GLU A 339 -1.52 -7.92 -8.63
C GLU A 339 -2.02 -6.66 -9.36
N LYS A 340 -3.28 -6.68 -9.81
CA LYS A 340 -4.04 -5.56 -10.39
C LYS A 340 -3.48 -4.96 -11.69
N ARG A 341 -2.27 -4.40 -11.68
CA ARG A 341 -1.63 -3.71 -12.82
C ARG A 341 -0.43 -4.52 -13.33
N ARG A 342 -0.02 -4.23 -14.57
CA ARG A 342 1.13 -4.87 -15.22
C ARG A 342 2.32 -3.93 -15.10
N ILE A 343 2.90 -3.76 -13.92
CA ILE A 343 4.02 -2.84 -13.68
C ILE A 343 5.32 -3.62 -13.86
N ILE A 344 5.48 -4.70 -13.10
CA ILE A 344 6.67 -5.55 -13.15
C ILE A 344 6.74 -6.27 -14.50
N GLU A 345 5.61 -6.77 -15.03
CA GLU A 345 5.58 -7.50 -16.30
C GLU A 345 6.00 -6.60 -17.46
N LEU A 346 5.58 -5.34 -17.47
CA LEU A 346 6.00 -4.39 -18.48
C LEU A 346 7.49 -4.05 -18.36
N ALA A 347 8.00 -3.85 -17.14
CA ALA A 347 9.41 -3.59 -16.93
C ALA A 347 10.31 -4.78 -17.27
N VAL A 348 9.92 -6.02 -16.90
CA VAL A 348 10.62 -7.25 -17.31
C VAL A 348 10.68 -7.32 -18.84
N LYS A 349 9.56 -7.06 -19.52
CA LYS A 349 9.53 -7.05 -20.98
C LYS A 349 10.44 -5.98 -21.57
N ASP A 350 10.39 -4.76 -21.06
CA ASP A 350 11.20 -3.64 -21.53
C ASP A 350 12.71 -3.91 -21.35
N VAL A 351 13.11 -4.33 -20.14
CA VAL A 351 14.48 -4.69 -19.80
C VAL A 351 15.03 -5.78 -20.72
N LEU A 352 14.24 -6.83 -20.99
CA LEU A 352 14.67 -7.97 -21.79
C LEU A 352 14.54 -7.75 -23.30
N TYR A 353 13.72 -6.78 -23.75
CA TYR A 353 13.50 -6.51 -25.17
C TYR A 353 14.78 -6.04 -25.89
N GLY A 354 15.72 -5.43 -25.18
CA GLY A 354 17.01 -5.02 -25.73
C GLY A 354 18.03 -6.18 -25.91
N LEU A 355 17.78 -7.36 -25.32
CA LEU A 355 18.75 -8.47 -25.37
C LEU A 355 18.71 -9.22 -26.70
N PRO A 356 19.84 -9.80 -27.16
CA PRO A 356 19.86 -10.68 -28.34
C PRO A 356 18.83 -11.80 -28.20
N GLU A 357 18.19 -12.19 -29.30
CA GLU A 357 17.14 -13.24 -29.32
C GLU A 357 17.61 -14.54 -28.66
N THR A 358 18.86 -14.93 -28.87
CA THR A 358 19.48 -16.14 -28.29
C THR A 358 19.62 -16.11 -26.77
N ARG A 359 19.53 -14.95 -26.13
CA ARG A 359 19.63 -14.75 -24.68
C ARG A 359 18.33 -14.25 -24.05
N ARG A 360 17.28 -14.08 -24.85
CA ARG A 360 16.03 -13.48 -24.40
C ARG A 360 15.05 -14.59 -23.98
N PRO A 361 14.73 -14.73 -22.68
CA PRO A 361 13.71 -15.69 -22.26
C PRO A 361 12.33 -15.26 -22.76
N ARG A 362 11.43 -16.22 -22.90
CA ARG A 362 10.01 -15.94 -23.13
C ARG A 362 9.42 -15.30 -21.86
N VAL A 363 8.67 -14.21 -21.97
CA VAL A 363 8.05 -13.55 -20.81
C VAL A 363 6.54 -13.72 -20.85
N VAL A 364 5.98 -14.36 -19.83
CA VAL A 364 4.54 -14.54 -19.59
C VAL A 364 4.16 -13.91 -18.25
N GLY A 365 2.87 -13.63 -18.05
CA GLY A 365 2.40 -12.99 -16.82
C GLY A 365 0.89 -13.03 -16.76
N ARG A 366 0.22 -11.87 -16.94
CA ARG A 366 -1.25 -11.82 -17.05
C ARG A 366 -1.78 -12.78 -18.11
N CYS A 367 -1.13 -12.78 -19.28
CA CYS A 367 -1.40 -13.69 -20.37
C CYS A 367 -0.20 -14.57 -20.68
N ASN A 368 -0.47 -15.75 -21.24
CA ASN A 368 0.55 -16.62 -21.82
C ASN A 368 0.95 -16.17 -23.25
N GLU A 369 1.82 -16.95 -23.89
CA GLU A 369 2.36 -16.68 -25.23
C GLU A 369 1.34 -16.63 -26.37
N ILE A 370 0.16 -17.24 -26.20
CA ILE A 370 -0.93 -17.19 -27.19
C ILE A 370 -2.00 -16.14 -26.84
N GLY A 371 -1.78 -15.33 -25.80
CA GLY A 371 -2.70 -14.28 -25.36
C GLY A 371 -3.84 -14.74 -24.46
N LYS A 372 -3.84 -16.00 -24.01
CA LYS A 372 -4.82 -16.51 -23.03
C LYS A 372 -4.50 -15.96 -21.63
N GLU A 373 -5.48 -15.40 -20.95
CA GLU A 373 -5.33 -14.97 -19.55
C GLU A 373 -5.06 -16.17 -18.64
N ILE A 374 -4.01 -16.09 -17.83
CA ILE A 374 -3.62 -17.11 -16.83
C ILE A 374 -3.57 -16.56 -15.40
N LEU A 375 -3.48 -15.23 -15.24
CA LEU A 375 -3.52 -14.53 -13.96
C LEU A 375 -4.41 -13.29 -14.10
N SER A 376 -5.55 -13.28 -13.41
CA SER A 376 -6.52 -12.17 -13.55
C SER A 376 -6.02 -10.88 -12.90
N GLY A 377 -6.27 -9.75 -13.55
CA GLY A 377 -6.09 -8.43 -12.95
C GLY A 377 -7.26 -7.96 -12.07
N VAL A 378 -8.32 -8.75 -11.99
CA VAL A 378 -9.57 -8.41 -11.28
C VAL A 378 -9.62 -9.13 -9.93
N GLY A 379 -10.09 -8.43 -8.90
CA GLY A 379 -10.12 -8.95 -7.52
C GLY A 379 -8.73 -9.11 -6.91
N GLN A 380 -8.63 -9.99 -5.91
CA GLN A 380 -7.39 -10.37 -5.24
C GLN A 380 -6.78 -11.60 -5.90
N LEU A 381 -5.46 -11.60 -6.09
CA LEU A 381 -4.73 -12.76 -6.61
C LEU A 381 -4.37 -13.72 -5.47
N GLY A 382 -4.91 -14.93 -5.49
CA GLY A 382 -4.66 -15.94 -4.47
C GLY A 382 -3.70 -17.06 -4.93
N PRO A 383 -3.12 -17.83 -3.98
CA PRO A 383 -2.18 -18.92 -4.26
C PRO A 383 -2.77 -20.01 -5.16
N ASP A 384 -4.08 -20.28 -5.08
CA ASP A 384 -4.76 -21.25 -5.94
C ASP A 384 -4.64 -20.88 -7.44
N ALA A 385 -4.80 -19.61 -7.80
CA ALA A 385 -4.67 -19.15 -9.19
C ALA A 385 -3.22 -19.20 -9.66
N VAL A 386 -2.28 -18.85 -8.78
CA VAL A 386 -0.84 -18.92 -9.04
C VAL A 386 -0.39 -20.38 -9.24
N ALA A 387 -0.92 -21.32 -8.46
CA ALA A 387 -0.63 -22.75 -8.59
C ALA A 387 -1.06 -23.30 -9.96
N ILE A 388 -2.25 -22.92 -10.45
CA ILE A 388 -2.72 -23.31 -11.78
C ILE A 388 -1.79 -22.74 -12.87
N ALA A 389 -1.41 -21.47 -12.76
CA ALA A 389 -0.51 -20.82 -13.70
C ALA A 389 0.86 -21.50 -13.73
N ILE A 390 1.49 -21.71 -12.57
CA ILE A 390 2.80 -22.39 -12.43
C ILE A 390 2.73 -23.80 -12.99
N ALA A 391 1.73 -24.60 -12.59
CA ALA A 391 1.59 -25.98 -13.04
C ALA A 391 1.50 -26.06 -14.57
N GLY A 392 0.75 -25.15 -15.20
CA GLY A 392 0.66 -25.06 -16.66
C GLY A 392 1.98 -24.73 -17.36
N ARG A 393 2.93 -24.07 -16.68
CA ARG A 393 4.26 -23.77 -17.24
C ARG A 393 5.24 -24.94 -17.07
N ILE A 394 5.21 -25.59 -15.91
CA ILE A 394 6.17 -26.65 -15.57
C ILE A 394 5.78 -28.03 -16.11
N GLN A 395 4.52 -28.22 -16.56
CA GLN A 395 3.99 -29.53 -16.98
C GLN A 395 4.86 -30.26 -18.02
N SER A 396 5.57 -29.52 -18.86
CA SER A 396 6.45 -30.07 -19.90
C SER A 396 7.69 -30.79 -19.35
N PHE A 397 8.11 -30.49 -18.11
CA PHE A 397 9.30 -31.07 -17.48
C PHE A 397 9.10 -31.55 -16.04
N HIS A 398 7.94 -31.29 -15.44
CA HIS A 398 7.55 -31.84 -14.14
C HIS A 398 6.07 -32.21 -14.14
N ASN A 399 5.76 -33.44 -13.73
CA ASN A 399 4.39 -33.91 -13.60
C ASN A 399 4.32 -35.01 -12.53
N SER A 400 3.77 -34.67 -11.35
CA SER A 400 3.66 -35.59 -10.21
C SER A 400 2.20 -35.91 -9.87
N ALA A 401 1.97 -37.04 -9.19
CA ALA A 401 0.63 -37.41 -8.71
C ALA A 401 0.05 -36.37 -7.75
N LYS A 402 0.89 -35.76 -6.89
CA LYS A 402 0.47 -34.69 -5.96
C LYS A 402 0.03 -33.44 -6.72
N MET A 403 0.80 -33.02 -7.74
CA MET A 403 0.44 -31.91 -8.62
C MET A 403 -0.89 -32.16 -9.33
N GLN A 404 -1.08 -33.34 -9.91
CA GLN A 404 -2.34 -33.71 -10.60
C GLN A 404 -3.53 -33.73 -9.65
N ALA A 405 -3.38 -34.32 -8.46
CA ALA A 405 -4.43 -34.35 -7.45
C ALA A 405 -4.82 -32.93 -6.99
N ARG A 406 -3.84 -32.05 -6.82
CA ARG A 406 -4.08 -30.65 -6.47
C ARG A 406 -4.85 -29.92 -7.57
N LEU A 407 -4.46 -30.07 -8.83
CA LEU A 407 -5.17 -29.45 -9.96
C LEU A 407 -6.61 -29.97 -10.10
N ALA A 408 -6.82 -31.28 -9.95
CA ALA A 408 -8.15 -31.87 -9.96
C ALA A 408 -9.05 -31.31 -8.85
N PHE A 409 -8.50 -31.14 -7.64
CA PHE A 409 -9.21 -30.50 -6.52
C PHE A 409 -9.60 -29.06 -6.82
N LEU A 410 -8.69 -28.27 -7.40
CA LEU A 410 -8.96 -26.86 -7.74
C LEU A 410 -10.02 -26.74 -8.83
N GLU A 411 -9.96 -27.57 -9.88
CA GLU A 411 -10.99 -27.60 -10.92
C GLU A 411 -12.35 -28.05 -10.36
N GLY A 412 -12.37 -29.04 -9.46
CA GLY A 412 -13.58 -29.44 -8.73
C GLY A 412 -14.24 -28.29 -7.98
N LYS A 413 -13.45 -27.54 -7.18
CA LYS A 413 -13.91 -26.33 -6.49
C LYS A 413 -14.46 -25.27 -7.44
N ALA A 414 -13.79 -25.04 -8.57
CA ALA A 414 -14.22 -24.05 -9.56
C ALA A 414 -15.54 -24.48 -10.22
N SER A 415 -15.67 -25.76 -10.56
CA SER A 415 -16.88 -26.36 -11.13
C SER A 415 -18.06 -26.24 -10.15
N GLU A 416 -17.86 -26.60 -8.88
CA GLU A 416 -18.87 -26.43 -7.83
C GLU A 416 -19.31 -24.98 -7.68
N ARG A 417 -18.38 -24.01 -7.69
CA ARG A 417 -18.74 -22.58 -7.61
C ARG A 417 -19.57 -22.14 -8.81
N ARG A 418 -19.22 -22.56 -10.03
CA ARG A 418 -20.00 -22.27 -11.25
C ARG A 418 -21.39 -22.91 -11.23
N ALA A 419 -21.52 -24.07 -10.58
CA ALA A 419 -22.80 -24.78 -10.44
C ALA A 419 -23.68 -24.26 -9.29
N ARG A 420 -23.15 -23.43 -8.37
CA ARG A 420 -23.94 -22.87 -7.27
C ARG A 420 -24.94 -21.84 -7.79
N SER A 421 -26.22 -22.13 -7.61
CA SER A 421 -27.27 -21.12 -7.73
C SER A 421 -27.10 -20.02 -6.67
N PRO A 422 -27.45 -18.77 -6.98
CA PRO A 422 -27.56 -17.72 -5.97
C PRO A 422 -28.43 -18.19 -4.79
N LEU A 423 -28.04 -17.82 -3.57
CA LEU A 423 -28.89 -18.06 -2.40
C LEU A 423 -30.24 -17.37 -2.62
N SER A 424 -31.34 -18.06 -2.29
CA SER A 424 -32.69 -17.48 -2.37
C SER A 424 -32.89 -16.33 -1.37
N VAL A 425 -32.05 -16.24 -0.33
CA VAL A 425 -32.07 -15.18 0.68
C VAL A 425 -30.95 -14.19 0.40
N VAL A 426 -31.33 -12.94 0.09
CA VAL A 426 -30.40 -11.80 -0.01
C VAL A 426 -30.26 -11.17 1.37
N ARG A 427 -29.03 -11.17 1.93
CA ARG A 427 -28.72 -10.47 3.19
C ARG A 427 -28.27 -9.04 2.89
N THR A 428 -29.23 -8.13 2.81
CA THR A 428 -28.94 -6.71 2.58
C THR A 428 -28.40 -6.05 3.86
N PRO A 429 -27.30 -5.28 3.80
CA PRO A 429 -26.84 -4.47 4.93
C PRO A 429 -27.96 -3.54 5.42
N PHE A 430 -28.24 -3.54 6.72
CA PHE A 430 -29.33 -2.78 7.31
C PHE A 430 -28.91 -2.14 8.63
N PHE A 431 -29.61 -1.09 9.05
CA PHE A 431 -29.38 -0.48 10.35
C PHE A 431 -29.84 -1.42 11.47
N CYS A 432 -29.10 -1.43 12.59
CA CYS A 432 -29.56 -2.08 13.82
C CYS A 432 -30.92 -1.48 14.24
N SER A 433 -31.81 -2.27 14.84
CA SER A 433 -33.18 -1.83 15.19
C SER A 433 -33.23 -0.56 16.05
N GLY A 434 -32.24 -0.34 16.92
CA GLY A 434 -32.15 0.85 17.78
C GLY A 434 -31.33 2.01 17.20
N CYS A 435 -30.85 1.92 15.96
CA CYS A 435 -30.01 2.96 15.38
C CYS A 435 -30.83 4.24 15.13
N PRO A 436 -30.40 5.42 15.60
CA PRO A 436 -31.13 6.68 15.36
C PRO A 436 -31.22 7.03 13.86
N HIS A 437 -30.34 6.46 13.04
CA HIS A 437 -30.42 6.59 11.57
C HIS A 437 -31.69 5.96 10.98
N ASN A 438 -32.43 5.13 11.73
CA ASN A 438 -33.72 4.59 11.28
C ASN A 438 -34.80 5.65 11.03
N THR A 439 -34.77 6.73 11.78
CA THR A 439 -35.70 7.85 11.60
C THR A 439 -35.05 8.97 10.81
N SER A 440 -33.79 9.29 11.12
CA SER A 440 -33.16 10.48 10.57
C SER A 440 -32.81 10.40 9.08
N THR A 441 -32.76 9.23 8.44
CA THR A 441 -32.54 9.17 6.98
C THR A 441 -33.83 9.23 6.15
N ARG A 442 -35.01 9.25 6.79
CA ARG A 442 -36.29 9.45 6.10
C ARG A 442 -36.42 10.90 5.60
N VAL A 443 -37.10 11.09 4.48
CA VAL A 443 -37.43 12.41 3.90
C VAL A 443 -38.94 12.57 3.79
N PRO A 444 -39.46 13.81 3.68
CA PRO A 444 -40.88 14.05 3.44
C PRO A 444 -41.36 13.38 2.14
N ASP A 445 -42.64 13.01 2.10
CA ASP A 445 -43.26 12.40 0.93
C ASP A 445 -43.06 13.25 -0.33
N GLY A 446 -42.70 12.62 -1.45
CA GLY A 446 -42.39 13.29 -2.71
C GLY A 446 -41.01 13.95 -2.78
N SER A 447 -40.23 13.94 -1.70
CA SER A 447 -38.83 14.37 -1.69
C SER A 447 -37.89 13.20 -1.98
N ARG A 448 -36.63 13.51 -2.31
CA ARG A 448 -35.56 12.51 -2.39
C ARG A 448 -34.33 12.96 -1.59
N ALA A 449 -33.58 11.99 -1.09
CA ALA A 449 -32.28 12.22 -0.48
C ALA A 449 -31.16 11.64 -1.32
N HIS A 450 -29.96 12.20 -1.23
CA HIS A 450 -28.74 11.56 -1.68
C HIS A 450 -28.04 10.88 -0.51
N GLY A 451 -27.46 9.71 -0.78
CA GLY A 451 -26.62 8.98 0.16
C GLY A 451 -25.23 9.61 0.29
N GLY A 452 -24.47 9.15 1.27
CA GLY A 452 -23.08 9.54 1.52
C GLY A 452 -22.28 8.35 2.04
N VAL A 453 -20.97 8.48 2.17
CA VAL A 453 -20.13 7.36 2.62
C VAL A 453 -20.45 7.01 4.09
N GLY A 454 -20.45 5.71 4.41
CA GLY A 454 -20.77 5.18 5.74
C GLY A 454 -22.22 4.69 5.86
N CYS A 455 -22.86 4.92 7.01
CA CYS A 455 -24.25 4.50 7.24
C CYS A 455 -25.24 5.07 6.22
N HIS A 456 -24.95 6.24 5.64
CA HIS A 456 -25.82 6.89 4.66
C HIS A 456 -25.85 6.15 3.32
N PHE A 457 -24.81 5.39 2.98
CA PHE A 457 -24.81 4.51 1.83
C PHE A 457 -25.79 3.35 2.04
N MET A 458 -25.82 2.75 3.23
CA MET A 458 -26.80 1.69 3.52
C MET A 458 -28.25 2.16 3.39
N ALA A 459 -28.52 3.46 3.62
CA ALA A 459 -29.86 4.01 3.46
C ALA A 459 -30.39 3.93 2.01
N THR A 460 -29.51 3.85 1.00
CA THR A 460 -29.93 3.69 -0.42
C THR A 460 -30.51 2.31 -0.70
N ASN A 461 -30.23 1.32 0.15
CA ASN A 461 -30.82 -0.02 0.07
C ASN A 461 -32.11 -0.15 0.88
N MET A 462 -32.59 0.94 1.47
CA MET A 462 -33.81 0.99 2.28
C MET A 462 -34.92 1.71 1.51
N ALA A 463 -36.17 1.33 1.74
CA ALA A 463 -37.35 2.00 1.18
C ALA A 463 -37.56 3.39 1.82
N ARG A 464 -36.71 4.37 1.49
CA ARG A 464 -36.64 5.70 2.10
C ARG A 464 -36.25 6.83 1.11
N ASP A 465 -36.43 6.61 -0.19
CA ASP A 465 -36.12 7.58 -1.25
C ASP A 465 -34.71 8.18 -1.19
N ASN A 466 -33.76 7.41 -0.65
CA ASN A 466 -32.33 7.73 -0.68
C ASN A 466 -31.77 7.15 -1.98
N VAL A 467 -31.25 8.01 -2.85
CA VAL A 467 -30.80 7.66 -4.19
C VAL A 467 -29.36 8.10 -4.39
N THR A 468 -28.57 7.25 -5.03
CA THR A 468 -27.16 7.53 -5.40
C THR A 468 -26.26 7.88 -4.21
N HIS A 469 -24.96 7.97 -4.43
CA HIS A 469 -23.99 8.52 -3.49
C HIS A 469 -22.71 8.92 -4.26
N PRO A 470 -21.96 9.94 -3.81
CA PRO A 470 -20.61 10.21 -4.31
C PRO A 470 -19.54 9.58 -3.41
N GLN A 471 -18.28 9.85 -3.74
CA GLN A 471 -17.12 9.66 -2.87
C GLN A 471 -17.19 10.54 -1.62
N MET A 472 -16.45 10.17 -0.57
CA MET A 472 -16.37 10.93 0.69
C MET A 472 -15.88 12.36 0.44
N GLY A 473 -16.63 13.34 0.94
CA GLY A 473 -16.40 14.78 0.73
C GLY A 473 -17.11 15.37 -0.48
N GLY A 474 -17.63 14.54 -1.40
CA GLY A 474 -18.40 14.97 -2.56
C GLY A 474 -19.91 15.07 -2.30
N GLU A 475 -20.37 14.64 -1.13
CA GLU A 475 -21.77 14.64 -0.74
C GLU A 475 -22.42 16.02 -0.95
N GLY A 476 -23.50 16.04 -1.73
CA GLY A 476 -24.27 17.23 -2.08
C GLY A 476 -23.77 17.96 -3.32
N ALA A 477 -22.46 17.87 -3.64
CA ALA A 477 -21.90 18.54 -4.81
C ALA A 477 -22.41 17.95 -6.14
N THR A 478 -22.84 16.68 -6.16
CA THR A 478 -23.52 16.11 -7.33
C THR A 478 -24.78 16.88 -7.71
N TRP A 479 -25.46 17.50 -6.74
CA TRP A 479 -26.64 18.31 -7.00
C TRP A 479 -26.34 19.55 -7.84
N ILE A 480 -25.15 20.13 -7.69
CA ILE A 480 -24.70 21.27 -8.49
C ILE A 480 -24.75 20.93 -9.99
N GLY A 481 -24.32 19.72 -10.36
CA GLY A 481 -24.36 19.26 -11.74
C GLY A 481 -25.72 18.71 -12.20
N MET A 482 -26.63 18.40 -11.28
CA MET A 482 -27.94 17.79 -11.58
C MET A 482 -29.08 18.80 -11.64
N SER A 483 -29.06 19.84 -10.81
CA SER A 483 -30.23 20.69 -10.52
C SER A 483 -30.81 21.39 -11.74
N SER A 484 -29.99 21.73 -12.73
CA SER A 484 -30.44 22.38 -13.96
C SER A 484 -31.06 21.44 -14.99
N PHE A 485 -31.03 20.13 -14.76
CA PHE A 485 -31.43 19.10 -15.74
C PHE A 485 -32.56 18.20 -15.26
N VAL A 486 -33.22 18.55 -14.14
CA VAL A 486 -34.30 17.77 -13.56
C VAL A 486 -35.44 18.68 -13.13
N ALA A 487 -36.66 18.12 -13.06
CA ALA A 487 -37.83 18.83 -12.53
C ALA A 487 -37.86 18.89 -10.99
N THR A 488 -36.93 18.23 -10.31
CA THR A 488 -36.82 18.28 -8.85
C THR A 488 -36.18 19.61 -8.44
N ASP A 489 -36.87 20.43 -7.65
CA ASP A 489 -36.33 21.75 -7.24
C ASP A 489 -35.50 21.71 -5.95
N HIS A 490 -35.57 20.61 -5.19
CA HIS A 490 -34.92 20.47 -3.88
C HIS A 490 -34.54 19.01 -3.59
N VAL A 491 -33.38 18.81 -2.96
CA VAL A 491 -32.96 17.50 -2.46
C VAL A 491 -32.43 17.61 -1.03
N PHE A 492 -32.47 16.48 -0.31
CA PHE A 492 -31.76 16.31 0.95
C PHE A 492 -30.42 15.60 0.72
N GLN A 493 -29.36 16.00 1.41
CA GLN A 493 -28.10 15.26 1.43
C GLN A 493 -27.84 14.72 2.83
N ASN A 494 -27.81 13.40 2.99
CA ASN A 494 -27.40 12.79 4.24
C ASN A 494 -25.87 12.77 4.34
N LEU A 495 -25.34 13.25 5.46
CA LEU A 495 -23.91 13.40 5.69
C LEU A 495 -23.55 13.04 7.14
N GLY A 496 -22.47 12.30 7.34
CA GLY A 496 -21.94 12.04 8.68
C GLY A 496 -21.08 13.22 9.15
N ASP A 497 -21.00 13.44 10.45
CA ASP A 497 -20.08 14.42 11.06
C ASP A 497 -18.61 14.17 10.69
N GLY A 498 -18.16 12.91 10.68
CA GLY A 498 -16.80 12.57 10.23
C GLY A 498 -16.52 13.06 8.81
N THR A 499 -17.45 12.81 7.88
CA THR A 499 -17.30 13.32 6.50
C THR A 499 -17.42 14.84 6.43
N TYR A 500 -18.30 15.45 7.24
CA TYR A 500 -18.44 16.90 7.32
C TYR A 500 -17.11 17.57 7.68
N PHE A 501 -16.43 17.10 8.74
CA PHE A 501 -15.11 17.62 9.14
C PHE A 501 -14.00 17.26 8.14
N HIS A 502 -14.07 16.07 7.55
CA HIS A 502 -13.06 15.59 6.61
C HIS A 502 -12.96 16.45 5.35
N SER A 503 -14.07 16.64 4.63
CA SER A 503 -14.13 17.48 3.43
C SER A 503 -15.52 17.88 2.98
N GLY A 504 -16.59 17.36 3.59
CA GLY A 504 -17.98 17.73 3.27
C GLY A 504 -18.28 19.21 3.51
N LEU A 505 -17.54 19.88 4.40
CA LEU A 505 -17.62 21.34 4.56
C LEU A 505 -17.29 22.09 3.25
N LEU A 506 -16.38 21.58 2.43
CA LEU A 506 -16.06 22.17 1.13
C LEU A 506 -17.21 22.01 0.13
N ALA A 507 -17.85 20.83 0.10
CA ALA A 507 -19.03 20.60 -0.74
C ALA A 507 -20.21 21.51 -0.36
N LEU A 508 -20.44 21.70 0.95
CA LEU A 508 -21.46 22.63 1.44
C LEU A 508 -21.17 24.06 0.96
N ARG A 509 -19.92 24.54 1.09
CA ARG A 509 -19.50 25.85 0.58
C ARG A 509 -19.68 25.96 -0.94
N ALA A 510 -19.40 24.90 -1.68
CA ALA A 510 -19.59 24.86 -3.14
C ALA A 510 -21.09 24.94 -3.52
N CYS A 511 -21.97 24.24 -2.81
CA CYS A 511 -23.43 24.34 -3.02
C CYS A 511 -23.95 25.76 -2.76
N ILE A 512 -23.46 26.41 -1.69
CA ILE A 512 -23.80 27.82 -1.40
C ILE A 512 -23.33 28.72 -2.56
N ALA A 513 -22.08 28.56 -2.99
CA ALA A 513 -21.52 29.36 -4.09
C ALA A 513 -22.27 29.15 -5.42
N ALA A 514 -22.75 27.92 -5.67
CA ALA A 514 -23.55 27.58 -6.85
C ALA A 514 -25.01 28.04 -6.77
N GLY A 515 -25.49 28.50 -5.61
CA GLY A 515 -26.88 28.94 -5.42
C GLY A 515 -27.91 27.83 -5.57
N VAL A 516 -27.54 26.56 -5.35
CA VAL A 516 -28.46 25.42 -5.51
C VAL A 516 -29.30 25.17 -4.26
N ASN A 517 -30.55 24.80 -4.45
CA ASN A 517 -31.49 24.54 -3.36
C ASN A 517 -31.34 23.11 -2.82
N ILE A 518 -30.72 22.98 -1.65
CA ILE A 518 -30.37 21.69 -1.02
C ILE A 518 -30.39 21.80 0.51
N THR A 519 -30.85 20.75 1.18
CA THR A 519 -30.77 20.63 2.65
C THR A 519 -29.76 19.57 3.06
N TYR A 520 -28.71 19.96 3.77
CA TYR A 520 -27.80 19.01 4.40
C TYR A 520 -28.37 18.51 5.73
N LYS A 521 -28.42 17.19 5.88
CA LYS A 521 -28.73 16.51 7.13
C LYS A 521 -27.43 15.94 7.66
N ILE A 522 -26.81 16.66 8.60
CA ILE A 522 -25.58 16.24 9.26
C ILE A 522 -25.96 15.39 10.47
N LEU A 523 -25.54 14.13 10.46
CA LEU A 523 -25.76 13.21 11.56
C LEU A 523 -24.49 13.13 12.39
N TYR A 524 -24.58 13.63 13.62
CA TYR A 524 -23.48 13.69 14.58
C TYR A 524 -23.56 12.48 15.51
N ASN A 525 -22.49 11.68 15.64
CA ASN A 525 -22.49 10.45 16.43
C ASN A 525 -21.22 10.18 17.24
#